data_AF-A0A2H3K306-F1
#
_entry.id   AF-A0A2H3K306-F1
#
_cell.length_a   1.000
_cell.length_b   1.000
_cell.length_c   1.000
_cell.angle_alpha   90.00
_cell.angle_beta   90.00
_cell.angle_gamma   90.00
#
_symmetry.space_group_name_H-M   'P 1'
#
loop_
_entity.id
_entity.type
_entity.pdbx_description
1 polymer ?
#
loop_
_entity_poly.entity_id
_entity_poly.type
_entity_poly.pdbx_seq_one_letter_code
_entity_poly.pdbx_strand_id
1 'polypeptide(L)'
;NVQVTPTRTIYYVTAGSMDLNITFLSPIEPSDWVRQSIPFSYISLEASSNDGEPHQVEVYSDISAEWLSGNRSALVKWSTTNNPQSVYHEAWLQSPTPFGEFQTSGQAEDGNVYYAMSQVSGIAYQTGRDQDVRGTFESSGSLNDTRDTNFRAINDDFPVFAIAVNLNTISSTVNPVVWALGYVRNPVIEYTTPTGESQLRYPYWATQYSSVSD
;
A
#
# COMPACT_ATOMS: atom_id res chain seq x y z
N ASN A 1 16.77 -8.69 -14.12
CA ASN A 1 16.17 -8.32 -15.42
C ASN A 1 15.00 -7.39 -15.12
N VAL A 2 14.93 -6.20 -15.73
CA VAL A 2 13.94 -5.15 -15.42
C VAL A 2 13.46 -4.48 -16.71
N GLN A 3 12.16 -4.27 -16.82
CA GLN A 3 11.54 -3.50 -17.90
C GLN A 3 10.84 -2.27 -17.32
N VAL A 4 11.05 -1.11 -17.94
CA VAL A 4 10.42 0.15 -17.52
C VAL A 4 9.64 0.72 -18.70
N THR A 5 8.39 1.11 -18.45
CA THR A 5 7.49 1.81 -19.36
C THR A 5 6.92 3.06 -18.66
N PRO A 6 6.19 3.96 -19.35
CA PRO A 6 5.68 5.20 -18.72
C PRO A 6 4.82 4.97 -17.47
N THR A 7 4.12 3.84 -17.39
CA THR A 7 3.20 3.53 -16.28
C THR A 7 3.58 2.29 -15.50
N ARG A 8 4.63 1.55 -15.92
CA ARG A 8 4.98 0.27 -15.32
C ARG A 8 6.47 0.10 -15.12
N THR A 9 6.84 -0.47 -13.98
CA THR A 9 8.15 -1.10 -13.79
C THR A 9 7.93 -2.57 -13.49
N ILE A 10 8.55 -3.44 -14.29
CA ILE A 10 8.39 -4.90 -14.20
C ILE A 10 9.74 -5.51 -13.83
N TYR A 11 9.78 -6.20 -12.70
CA TYR A 11 10.91 -7.00 -12.28
C TYR A 11 10.65 -8.47 -12.61
N TYR A 12 11.64 -9.12 -13.21
CA TYR A 12 11.65 -10.56 -13.44
C TYR A 12 12.64 -11.18 -12.46
N VAL A 13 12.13 -11.99 -11.53
CA VAL A 13 12.87 -12.56 -10.41
C VAL A 13 12.72 -14.07 -10.42
N THR A 14 13.81 -14.81 -10.37
CA THR A 14 13.76 -16.27 -10.15
C THR A 14 13.94 -16.56 -8.67
N ALA A 15 12.96 -17.22 -8.07
CA ALA A 15 12.93 -17.64 -6.68
C ALA A 15 12.90 -19.18 -6.63
N GLY A 16 14.08 -19.80 -6.61
CA GLY A 16 14.20 -21.26 -6.71
C GLY A 16 13.61 -21.79 -8.01
N SER A 17 12.66 -22.71 -7.91
CA SER A 17 11.95 -23.33 -9.05
C SER A 17 10.78 -22.50 -9.60
N MET A 18 10.59 -21.26 -9.12
CA MET A 18 9.53 -20.37 -9.59
C MET A 18 10.13 -19.10 -10.19
N ASP A 19 9.61 -18.67 -11.34
CA ASP A 19 9.83 -17.34 -11.89
C ASP A 19 8.67 -16.42 -11.49
N LEU A 20 9.00 -15.20 -11.07
CA LEU A 20 8.09 -14.17 -10.58
C LEU A 20 8.17 -12.92 -11.48
N ASN A 21 7.01 -12.43 -11.90
CA ASN A 21 6.85 -11.14 -12.55
C ASN A 21 6.20 -10.17 -11.57
N ILE A 22 6.94 -9.16 -11.12
CA ILE A 22 6.46 -8.14 -10.18
C ILE A 22 6.30 -6.82 -10.93
N THR A 23 5.06 -6.39 -11.13
CA THR A 23 4.74 -5.16 -11.85
C THR A 23 4.26 -4.09 -10.88
N PHE A 24 5.00 -2.98 -10.82
CA PHE A 24 4.55 -1.73 -10.21
C PHE A 24 3.80 -0.94 -11.28
N LEU A 25 2.55 -0.57 -11.03
CA LEU A 25 1.67 0.14 -11.95
C LEU A 25 1.19 1.46 -11.34
N SER A 26 1.40 2.55 -12.07
CA SER A 26 0.75 3.85 -11.81
C SER A 26 -0.23 4.13 -12.97
N PRO A 27 -1.55 3.96 -12.77
CA PRO A 27 -2.52 4.09 -13.85
C PRO A 27 -2.56 5.49 -14.47
N ILE A 28 -2.78 5.53 -15.79
CA ILE A 28 -3.12 6.76 -16.52
C ILE A 28 -4.40 6.47 -17.30
N GLU A 29 -5.46 7.21 -16.98
CA GLU A 29 -6.85 6.98 -17.41
C GLU A 29 -7.40 8.26 -18.06
N PRO A 30 -6.87 8.70 -19.22
CA PRO A 30 -7.13 10.03 -19.76
C PRO A 30 -8.59 10.26 -20.18
N SER A 31 -9.34 9.18 -20.41
CA SER A 31 -10.76 9.21 -20.74
C SER A 31 -11.70 9.14 -19.53
N ASP A 32 -11.18 8.91 -18.32
CA ASP A 32 -11.95 8.82 -17.08
C ASP A 32 -11.27 9.64 -15.98
N TRP A 33 -11.72 10.88 -15.82
CA TRP A 33 -11.11 11.81 -14.87
C TRP A 33 -11.28 11.39 -13.42
N VAL A 34 -12.33 10.62 -13.11
CA VAL A 34 -12.55 10.08 -11.77
C VAL A 34 -11.42 9.10 -11.48
N ARG A 35 -11.22 8.09 -12.34
CA ARG A 35 -10.14 7.10 -12.20
C ARG A 35 -8.75 7.73 -12.25
N GLN A 36 -8.52 8.67 -13.16
CA GLN A 36 -7.24 9.38 -13.29
C GLN A 36 -6.85 10.13 -12.01
N SER A 37 -7.85 10.58 -11.24
CA SER A 37 -7.62 11.35 -10.02
C SER A 37 -7.43 10.51 -8.75
N ILE A 38 -7.65 9.18 -8.82
CA ILE A 38 -7.46 8.28 -7.69
C ILE A 38 -5.95 8.18 -7.38
N PRO A 39 -5.48 8.56 -6.18
CA PRO A 39 -4.05 8.64 -5.86
C PRO A 39 -3.49 7.29 -5.41
N PHE A 40 -3.71 6.24 -6.21
CA PHE A 40 -3.25 4.88 -5.91
C PHE A 40 -2.34 4.34 -7.01
N SER A 41 -1.37 3.55 -6.57
CA SER A 41 -0.55 2.67 -7.40
C SER A 41 -0.76 1.23 -6.99
N TYR A 42 -0.44 0.30 -7.88
CA TYR A 42 -0.68 -1.12 -7.69
C TYR A 42 0.61 -1.91 -7.83
N ILE A 43 0.76 -2.96 -7.04
CA ILE A 43 1.82 -3.94 -7.16
C ILE A 43 1.14 -5.25 -7.52
N SER A 44 1.39 -5.79 -8.71
CA SER A 44 0.88 -7.09 -9.13
C SER A 44 2.00 -8.12 -9.23
N LEU A 45 1.78 -9.31 -8.70
CA LEU A 45 2.70 -10.44 -8.75
C LEU A 45 2.05 -11.61 -9.49
N GLU A 46 2.78 -12.14 -10.46
CA GLU A 46 2.46 -13.39 -11.15
C GLU A 46 3.62 -14.37 -10.96
N ALA A 47 3.32 -15.66 -10.81
CA ALA A 47 4.32 -16.70 -10.61
C ALA A 47 4.10 -17.85 -11.59
N SER A 48 5.19 -18.47 -12.05
CA SER A 48 5.19 -19.66 -12.89
C SER A 48 6.37 -20.57 -12.59
N SER A 49 6.15 -21.88 -12.57
CA SER A 49 7.19 -22.89 -12.42
C SER A 49 8.14 -22.87 -13.61
N ASN A 50 9.44 -23.00 -13.33
CA ASN A 50 10.50 -23.04 -14.33
C ASN A 50 11.17 -24.43 -14.44
N ASP A 51 10.76 -25.39 -13.62
CA ASP A 51 11.21 -26.78 -13.66
C ASP A 51 10.13 -27.78 -14.12
N GLY A 52 8.90 -27.30 -14.32
CA GLY A 52 7.76 -28.09 -14.80
C GLY A 52 6.94 -28.76 -13.70
N GLU A 53 7.37 -28.66 -12.43
CA GLU A 53 6.66 -29.22 -11.28
C GLU A 53 5.88 -28.13 -10.51
N PRO A 54 4.80 -28.47 -9.80
CA PRO A 54 4.09 -27.51 -8.95
C PRO A 54 4.82 -27.29 -7.62
N HIS A 55 4.81 -26.05 -7.11
CA HIS A 55 5.52 -25.67 -5.89
C HIS A 55 4.59 -24.95 -4.92
N GLN A 56 4.84 -25.10 -3.62
CA GLN A 56 4.18 -24.29 -2.59
C GLN A 56 4.69 -22.85 -2.68
N VAL A 57 3.76 -21.89 -2.80
CA VAL A 57 4.11 -20.47 -2.91
C VAL A 57 3.31 -19.65 -1.90
N GLU A 58 4.03 -18.87 -1.10
CA GLU A 58 3.46 -17.80 -0.28
C GLU A 58 4.10 -16.48 -0.66
N VAL A 59 3.31 -15.40 -0.63
CA VAL A 59 3.77 -14.05 -0.96
C VAL A 59 3.41 -13.08 0.16
N TYR A 60 4.32 -12.16 0.42
CA TYR A 60 4.21 -11.17 1.49
C TYR A 60 4.65 -9.80 0.98
N SER A 61 3.95 -8.77 1.41
CA SER A 61 4.40 -7.39 1.22
C SER A 61 3.86 -6.52 2.36
N ASP A 62 4.68 -5.55 2.78
CA ASP A 62 4.34 -4.57 3.81
C ASP A 62 4.69 -3.15 3.37
N ILE A 63 4.09 -2.19 4.06
CA ILE A 63 4.58 -0.81 4.10
C ILE A 63 4.81 -0.41 5.56
N SER A 64 5.67 0.58 5.78
CA SER A 64 5.92 1.13 7.13
C SER A 64 5.20 2.45 7.37
N ALA A 65 5.17 2.90 8.62
CA ALA A 65 4.71 4.24 8.96
C ALA A 65 5.59 5.38 8.39
N GLU A 66 6.73 5.07 7.76
CA GLU A 66 7.60 6.07 7.13
C GLU A 66 6.95 6.82 5.97
N TRP A 67 5.87 6.28 5.39
CA TRP A 67 5.08 6.96 4.37
C TRP A 67 4.45 8.27 4.85
N LEU A 68 4.35 8.47 6.17
CA LEU A 68 3.58 9.55 6.77
C LEU A 68 4.33 10.86 7.02
N SER A 69 5.65 10.82 7.25
CA SER A 69 6.43 12.02 7.51
C SER A 69 7.92 11.74 7.45
N GLY A 70 8.70 12.73 6.99
CA GLY A 70 10.16 12.74 7.08
C GLY A 70 10.69 12.82 8.52
N ASN A 71 9.88 13.32 9.47
CA ASN A 71 10.16 13.27 10.89
C ASN A 71 9.89 11.86 11.44
N ARG A 72 10.93 11.04 11.52
CA ARG A 72 10.82 9.66 12.01
C ARG A 72 10.45 9.54 13.49
N SER A 73 10.42 10.63 14.26
CA SER A 73 9.93 10.65 15.64
C SER A 73 8.47 11.10 15.75
N ALA A 74 7.79 11.40 14.63
CA ALA A 74 6.39 11.78 14.64
C ALA A 74 5.50 10.62 15.13
N LEU A 75 4.53 10.94 15.98
CA LEU A 75 3.52 9.98 16.45
C LEU A 75 2.50 9.72 15.35
N VAL A 76 2.20 8.43 15.14
CA VAL A 76 1.22 8.00 14.15
C VAL A 76 0.09 7.23 14.81
N LYS A 77 -1.02 7.08 14.09
CA LYS A 77 -2.12 6.16 14.38
C LYS A 77 -2.39 5.33 13.14
N TRP A 78 -3.04 4.20 13.34
CA TRP A 78 -3.46 3.34 12.25
C TRP A 78 -4.72 2.57 12.59
N SER A 79 -5.33 1.98 11.57
CA SER A 79 -6.45 1.08 11.71
C SER A 79 -6.39 -0.01 10.63
N THR A 80 -7.07 -1.12 10.87
CA THR A 80 -7.21 -2.21 9.91
C THR A 80 -8.69 -2.54 9.74
N THR A 81 -9.15 -2.50 8.50
CA THR A 81 -10.48 -2.94 8.11
C THR A 81 -10.36 -4.25 7.34
N ASN A 82 -11.13 -5.25 7.76
CA ASN A 82 -11.28 -6.52 7.06
C ASN A 82 -12.78 -6.74 6.85
N ASN A 83 -13.21 -6.75 5.59
CA ASN A 83 -14.61 -6.93 5.20
C ASN A 83 -14.70 -7.96 4.04
N PRO A 84 -15.91 -8.36 3.60
CA PRO A 84 -16.07 -9.38 2.56
C PRO A 84 -15.48 -9.03 1.17
N GLN A 85 -15.13 -7.76 0.91
CA GLN A 85 -14.60 -7.30 -0.38
C GLN A 85 -13.09 -7.06 -0.33
N SER A 86 -12.55 -6.57 0.79
CA SER A 86 -11.13 -6.24 0.93
C SER A 86 -10.62 -6.32 2.36
N VAL A 87 -9.30 -6.37 2.47
CA VAL A 87 -8.55 -5.97 3.67
C VAL A 87 -7.76 -4.71 3.34
N TYR A 88 -7.77 -3.74 4.23
CA TYR A 88 -6.89 -2.58 4.12
C TYR A 88 -6.44 -2.05 5.47
N HIS A 89 -5.22 -1.51 5.46
CA HIS A 89 -4.65 -0.72 6.52
C HIS A 89 -4.72 0.74 6.15
N GLU A 90 -5.04 1.58 7.12
CA GLU A 90 -4.97 3.03 7.03
C GLU A 90 -4.04 3.52 8.14
N ALA A 91 -3.11 4.43 7.84
CA ALA A 91 -2.29 5.09 8.84
C ALA A 91 -2.19 6.59 8.57
N TRP A 92 -2.00 7.38 9.65
CA TRP A 92 -1.98 8.84 9.61
C TRP A 92 -1.15 9.42 10.77
N LEU A 93 -0.67 10.65 10.62
CA LEU A 93 -0.01 11.38 11.71
C LEU A 93 -1.03 11.78 12.79
N GLN A 94 -0.63 11.72 14.07
CA GLN A 94 -1.47 12.20 15.17
C GLN A 94 -1.63 13.73 15.16
N SER A 95 -0.68 14.44 14.58
CA SER A 95 -0.66 15.91 14.47
C SER A 95 -0.20 16.30 13.07
N PRO A 96 -1.07 16.15 12.05
CA PRO A 96 -0.74 16.53 10.68
C PRO A 96 -0.64 18.06 10.56
N THR A 97 0.25 18.53 9.69
CA THR A 97 0.37 19.96 9.36
C THR A 97 -0.27 20.18 7.99
N PRO A 98 -1.46 20.81 7.89
CA PRO A 98 -2.12 21.04 6.60
C PRO A 98 -1.21 21.73 5.60
N PHE A 99 -1.08 21.17 4.40
CA PHE A 99 -0.18 21.63 3.34
C PHE A 99 1.29 21.72 3.75
N GLY A 100 1.66 21.12 4.87
CA GLY A 100 3.00 21.06 5.39
C GLY A 100 3.78 19.91 4.77
N GLU A 101 5.09 20.13 4.66
CA GLU A 101 6.06 19.11 4.32
C GLU A 101 7.21 19.12 5.32
N PHE A 102 7.83 17.97 5.54
CA PHE A 102 9.02 17.89 6.36
C PHE A 102 10.18 18.61 5.68
N GLN A 103 10.76 19.61 6.35
CA GLN A 103 11.61 20.62 5.72
C GLN A 103 12.86 20.04 5.04
N THR A 104 13.33 18.87 5.48
CA THR A 104 14.55 18.24 4.93
C THR A 104 14.28 17.34 3.74
N SER A 105 13.13 16.67 3.68
CA SER A 105 12.82 15.67 2.64
C SER A 105 11.71 16.09 1.68
N GLY A 106 10.97 17.17 1.95
CA GLY A 106 9.80 17.57 1.16
C GLY A 106 8.65 16.57 1.24
N GLN A 107 8.64 15.69 2.25
CA GLN A 107 7.59 14.69 2.42
C GLN A 107 6.36 15.36 3.04
N ALA A 108 5.21 15.26 2.35
CA ALA A 108 3.93 15.79 2.85
C ALA A 108 3.56 15.20 4.21
N GLU A 109 2.94 16.01 5.08
CA GLU A 109 2.57 15.67 6.46
C GLU A 109 1.06 15.86 6.74
N ASP A 110 0.23 15.85 5.69
CA ASP A 110 -1.21 16.12 5.75
C ASP A 110 -2.07 15.07 5.01
N GLY A 111 -1.54 13.86 4.86
CA GLY A 111 -2.26 12.76 4.22
C GLY A 111 -2.27 11.49 5.06
N ASN A 112 -3.10 10.56 4.60
CA ASN A 112 -3.20 9.21 5.13
C ASN A 112 -2.62 8.23 4.10
N VAL A 113 -1.88 7.22 4.57
CA VAL A 113 -1.45 6.11 3.72
C VAL A 113 -2.44 4.96 3.83
N TYR A 114 -2.76 4.35 2.69
CA TYR A 114 -3.62 3.18 2.58
C TYR A 114 -2.85 2.04 1.91
N TYR A 115 -2.94 0.86 2.49
CA TYR A 115 -2.38 -0.36 1.92
C TYR A 115 -3.41 -1.47 1.93
N ALA A 116 -3.78 -1.97 0.76
CA ALA A 116 -5.01 -2.73 0.58
C ALA A 116 -4.83 -3.90 -0.38
N MET A 117 -5.72 -4.88 -0.25
CA MET A 117 -5.89 -6.00 -1.18
C MET A 117 -7.36 -6.44 -1.18
N SER A 118 -7.88 -6.82 -2.35
CA SER A 118 -9.20 -7.47 -2.45
C SER A 118 -9.19 -8.83 -1.76
N GLN A 119 -10.32 -9.29 -1.23
CA GLN A 119 -10.40 -10.63 -0.64
C GLN A 119 -10.02 -11.71 -1.67
N VAL A 120 -9.06 -12.54 -1.30
CA VAL A 120 -8.62 -13.72 -2.05
C VAL A 120 -8.48 -14.89 -1.10
N SER A 121 -8.54 -16.12 -1.64
CA SER A 121 -8.27 -17.31 -0.83
C SER A 121 -6.84 -17.29 -0.31
N GLY A 122 -6.64 -17.65 0.96
CA GLY A 122 -5.32 -17.70 1.59
C GLY A 122 -4.77 -16.34 2.02
N ILE A 123 -5.56 -15.26 1.97
CA ILE A 123 -5.14 -13.96 2.48
C ILE A 123 -4.97 -13.97 4.00
N ALA A 124 -3.92 -13.32 4.49
CA ALA A 124 -3.69 -13.05 5.90
C ALA A 124 -3.14 -11.63 6.06
N TYR A 125 -3.36 -11.01 7.21
CA TYR A 125 -2.89 -9.64 7.48
C TYR A 125 -2.29 -9.49 8.87
N GLN A 126 -1.43 -8.50 9.06
CA GLN A 126 -0.90 -8.19 10.39
C GLN A 126 -0.37 -6.76 10.45
N THR A 127 -0.64 -6.07 11.56
CA THR A 127 0.03 -4.82 11.90
C THR A 127 0.84 -5.01 13.17
N GLY A 128 1.99 -4.34 13.28
CA GLY A 128 2.87 -4.47 14.45
C GLY A 128 4.28 -3.98 14.18
N ARG A 129 5.22 -4.36 15.05
CA ARG A 129 6.66 -4.12 14.87
C ARG A 129 7.20 -4.92 13.69
N ASP A 130 7.98 -4.27 12.84
CA ASP A 130 8.60 -4.85 11.64
C ASP A 130 9.24 -6.24 11.85
N GLN A 131 10.09 -6.39 12.86
CA GLN A 131 10.81 -7.64 13.14
C GLN A 131 9.85 -8.77 13.50
N ASP A 132 8.80 -8.48 14.27
CA ASP A 132 7.83 -9.47 14.70
C ASP A 132 6.92 -9.89 13.53
N VAL A 133 6.45 -8.93 12.73
CA VAL A 133 5.57 -9.20 11.58
C VAL A 133 6.32 -9.95 10.49
N ARG A 134 7.51 -9.48 10.11
CA ARG A 134 8.34 -10.14 9.08
C ARG A 134 8.83 -11.51 9.55
N GLY A 135 9.24 -11.63 10.82
CA GLY A 135 9.64 -12.90 11.41
C GLY A 135 8.49 -13.92 11.51
N THR A 136 7.26 -13.45 11.71
CA THR A 136 6.06 -14.31 11.65
C THR A 136 5.94 -14.93 10.26
N PHE A 137 6.05 -14.12 9.20
CA PHE A 137 5.97 -14.63 7.83
C PHE A 137 7.14 -15.56 7.50
N GLU A 138 8.38 -15.17 7.83
CA GLU A 138 9.57 -15.98 7.58
C GLU A 138 9.49 -17.37 8.22
N SER A 139 8.94 -17.47 9.44
CA SER A 139 8.86 -18.73 10.18
C SER A 139 7.66 -19.61 9.83
N SER A 140 6.56 -19.03 9.32
CA SER A 140 5.29 -19.75 9.15
C SER A 140 4.73 -19.74 7.73
N GLY A 141 5.24 -18.89 6.83
CA GLY A 141 4.65 -18.67 5.51
C GLY A 141 3.30 -17.92 5.54
N SER A 142 2.87 -17.42 6.70
CA SER A 142 1.59 -16.73 6.90
C SER A 142 1.70 -15.58 7.90
N LEU A 143 0.60 -14.86 8.11
CA LEU A 143 0.42 -13.85 9.15
C LEU A 143 -0.64 -14.30 10.16
N ASN A 144 -0.67 -13.65 11.33
CA ASN A 144 -1.50 -14.09 12.46
C ASN A 144 -2.93 -13.49 12.48
N ASP A 145 -3.32 -12.72 11.47
CA ASP A 145 -4.59 -11.98 11.44
C ASP A 145 -4.81 -11.05 12.65
N THR A 146 -3.70 -10.49 13.16
CA THR A 146 -3.69 -9.61 14.33
C THR A 146 -3.62 -8.14 13.98
N ARG A 147 -4.08 -7.32 14.91
CA ARG A 147 -4.09 -5.86 14.80
C ARG A 147 -3.38 -5.29 16.02
N ASP A 148 -2.24 -4.67 15.79
CA ASP A 148 -1.61 -3.85 16.81
C ASP A 148 -2.45 -2.57 17.02
N THR A 149 -2.72 -2.24 18.28
CA THR A 149 -3.45 -1.03 18.70
C THR A 149 -2.58 -0.10 19.57
N ASN A 150 -1.31 -0.46 19.78
CA ASN A 150 -0.34 0.34 20.51
C ASN A 150 0.31 1.39 19.61
N PHE A 151 -0.39 2.51 19.42
CA PHE A 151 0.08 3.63 18.60
C PHE A 151 1.34 4.28 19.16
N ARG A 152 2.33 4.50 18.29
CA ARG A 152 3.67 4.99 18.66
C ARG A 152 4.31 5.83 17.57
N ALA A 153 5.56 6.26 17.79
CA ALA A 153 6.33 7.02 16.82
C ALA A 153 6.77 6.14 15.62
N ILE A 154 7.02 6.75 14.47
CA ILE A 154 7.47 6.03 13.26
C ILE A 154 8.71 5.17 13.54
N ASN A 155 9.66 5.66 14.34
CA ASN A 155 10.92 4.97 14.65
C ASN A 155 10.88 4.10 15.93
N ASP A 156 9.74 4.00 16.60
CA ASP A 156 9.57 3.21 17.83
C ASP A 156 8.87 1.89 17.51
N ASP A 157 9.50 0.75 17.83
CA ASP A 157 9.05 -0.60 17.43
C ASP A 157 8.45 -0.58 16.00
N PHE A 158 9.30 -0.16 15.07
CA PHE A 158 9.01 0.28 13.70
C PHE A 158 7.70 -0.27 13.11
N PRO A 159 6.61 0.53 13.09
CA PRO A 159 5.29 0.02 12.72
C PRO A 159 5.20 -0.32 11.23
N VAL A 160 4.72 -1.54 10.93
CA VAL A 160 4.44 -2.02 9.57
C VAL A 160 3.00 -2.51 9.41
N PHE A 161 2.54 -2.49 8.17
CA PHE A 161 1.19 -2.83 7.75
C PHE A 161 1.29 -3.88 6.62
N ALA A 162 1.09 -5.14 6.97
CA ALA A 162 1.43 -6.27 6.11
C ALA A 162 0.19 -7.04 5.65
N ILE A 163 0.22 -7.45 4.38
CA ILE A 163 -0.75 -8.35 3.77
C ILE A 163 0.03 -9.46 3.06
N ALA A 164 -0.34 -10.71 3.33
CA ALA A 164 0.24 -11.91 2.73
C ALA A 164 -0.86 -12.77 2.08
N VAL A 165 -0.45 -13.63 1.13
CA VAL A 165 -1.32 -14.61 0.48
C VAL A 165 -0.60 -15.95 0.38
N ASN A 166 -1.23 -17.00 0.88
CA ASN A 166 -0.84 -18.38 0.60
C ASN A 166 -1.51 -18.85 -0.69
N LEU A 167 -0.72 -19.07 -1.75
CA LEU A 167 -1.20 -19.52 -3.05
C LEU A 167 -1.34 -21.04 -3.13
N ASN A 168 -0.96 -21.76 -2.07
CA ASN A 168 -0.84 -23.21 -2.00
C ASN A 168 0.17 -23.73 -3.05
N THR A 169 0.03 -25.01 -3.41
CA THR A 169 0.83 -25.65 -4.43
C THR A 169 0.32 -25.29 -5.83
N ILE A 170 1.12 -24.56 -6.61
CA ILE A 170 0.77 -24.07 -7.94
C ILE A 170 1.88 -24.34 -8.97
N SER A 171 1.51 -24.57 -10.22
CA SER A 171 2.44 -24.45 -11.35
C SER A 171 2.46 -23.03 -11.90
N SER A 172 1.36 -22.28 -11.80
CA SER A 172 1.30 -20.86 -12.13
C SER A 172 0.12 -20.18 -11.44
N THR A 173 0.21 -18.87 -11.23
CA THR A 173 -0.91 -18.06 -10.74
C THR A 173 -2.05 -18.03 -11.77
N VAL A 174 -3.30 -18.26 -11.33
CA VAL A 174 -4.50 -18.13 -12.19
C VAL A 174 -4.86 -16.66 -12.39
N ASN A 175 -4.76 -15.86 -11.34
CA ASN A 175 -4.89 -14.42 -11.36
C ASN A 175 -3.68 -13.80 -10.65
N PRO A 176 -3.24 -12.59 -11.02
CA PRO A 176 -2.20 -11.88 -10.28
C PRO A 176 -2.61 -11.62 -8.83
N VAL A 177 -1.65 -11.68 -7.91
CA VAL A 177 -1.81 -11.15 -6.56
C VAL A 177 -1.58 -9.64 -6.60
N VAL A 178 -2.54 -8.84 -6.13
CA VAL A 178 -2.50 -7.38 -6.30
C VAL A 178 -2.63 -6.66 -4.96
N TRP A 179 -1.62 -5.86 -4.62
CA TRP A 179 -1.70 -4.87 -3.55
C TRP A 179 -1.97 -3.49 -4.15
N ALA A 180 -2.74 -2.68 -3.45
CA ALA A 180 -2.96 -1.27 -3.75
C ALA A 180 -2.33 -0.40 -2.66
N LEU A 181 -1.65 0.66 -3.07
CA LEU A 181 -0.97 1.62 -2.20
C LEU A 181 -1.38 3.03 -2.60
N GLY A 182 -1.91 3.79 -1.63
CA GLY A 182 -2.31 5.18 -1.86
C GLY A 182 -1.85 6.09 -0.74
N TYR A 183 -1.51 7.33 -1.10
CA TYR A 183 -1.33 8.42 -0.14
C TYR A 183 -2.36 9.50 -0.45
N VAL A 184 -3.37 9.60 0.40
CA VAL A 184 -4.57 10.41 0.15
C VAL A 184 -4.50 11.66 1.01
N ARG A 185 -4.53 12.82 0.36
CA ARG A 185 -4.63 14.13 1.01
C ARG A 185 -6.03 14.68 0.79
N ASN A 186 -6.59 15.33 1.80
CA ASN A 186 -7.89 15.97 1.69
C ASN A 186 -8.00 17.14 2.68
N PRO A 187 -8.04 18.41 2.23
CA PRO A 187 -7.95 18.89 0.84
C PRO A 187 -6.57 18.63 0.19
N VAL A 188 -6.48 18.82 -1.14
CA VAL A 188 -5.23 18.56 -1.91
C VAL A 188 -4.47 19.82 -2.29
N ILE A 189 -5.16 20.96 -2.42
CA ILE A 189 -4.55 22.24 -2.83
C ILE A 189 -5.21 23.38 -2.05
N GLU A 190 -4.40 24.31 -1.55
CA GLU A 190 -4.83 25.66 -1.16
C GLU A 190 -4.50 26.62 -2.31
N TYR A 191 -5.53 27.19 -2.93
CA TYR A 191 -5.40 28.07 -4.08
C TYR A 191 -5.73 29.51 -3.70
N THR A 192 -4.79 30.44 -3.91
CA THR A 192 -5.04 31.87 -3.76
C THR A 192 -5.58 32.46 -5.07
N THR A 193 -6.76 33.06 -5.03
CA THR A 193 -7.37 33.72 -6.18
C THR A 193 -6.67 35.03 -6.53
N PRO A 194 -6.91 35.62 -7.72
CA PRO A 194 -6.41 36.96 -8.06
C PRO A 194 -6.89 38.07 -7.11
N THR A 195 -7.98 37.86 -6.37
CA THR A 195 -8.50 38.80 -5.36
C THR A 195 -7.85 38.60 -3.99
N GLY A 196 -6.96 37.62 -3.83
CA GLY A 196 -6.27 37.30 -2.57
C GLY A 196 -7.05 36.36 -1.64
N GLU A 197 -8.18 35.80 -2.08
CA GLU A 197 -8.96 34.85 -1.29
C GLU A 197 -8.34 33.46 -1.35
N SER A 198 -8.31 32.74 -0.21
CA SER A 198 -7.92 31.33 -0.16
C SER A 198 -9.10 30.43 -0.50
N GLN A 199 -8.87 29.44 -1.37
CA GLN A 199 -9.85 28.41 -1.74
C GLN A 199 -9.22 27.03 -1.64
N LEU A 200 -9.84 26.15 -0.85
CA LEU A 200 -9.46 24.75 -0.78
C LEU A 200 -9.98 23.99 -2.01
N ARG A 201 -9.15 23.12 -2.57
CA ARG A 201 -9.52 22.16 -3.61
C ARG A 201 -9.46 20.75 -3.07
N TYR A 202 -10.43 19.95 -3.48
CA TYR A 202 -10.64 18.59 -3.03
C TYR A 202 -10.30 17.61 -4.16
N PRO A 203 -9.94 16.34 -3.85
CA PRO A 203 -9.69 15.34 -4.88
C PRO A 203 -10.90 15.17 -5.80
N TYR A 204 -10.67 15.04 -7.11
CA TYR A 204 -11.77 14.92 -8.08
C TYR A 204 -12.54 13.60 -7.95
N TRP A 205 -11.87 12.51 -7.53
CA TRP A 205 -12.50 11.21 -7.29
C TRP A 205 -13.60 11.30 -6.21
N ALA A 206 -13.47 12.25 -5.27
CA ALA A 206 -14.44 12.48 -4.21
C ALA A 206 -15.79 13.05 -4.73
N THR A 207 -15.90 13.35 -6.03
CA THR A 207 -17.18 13.67 -6.68
C THR A 207 -18.04 12.44 -6.94
N GLN A 208 -17.45 11.23 -6.93
CA GLN A 208 -18.15 9.96 -7.14
C GLN A 208 -18.14 9.07 -5.90
N TYR A 209 -17.03 9.06 -5.16
CA TYR A 209 -16.85 8.24 -3.96
C TYR A 209 -16.84 9.13 -2.72
N SER A 210 -17.55 8.74 -1.66
CA SER A 210 -17.62 9.54 -0.43
C SER A 210 -16.43 9.31 0.51
N SER A 211 -15.74 8.18 0.31
CA SER A 211 -14.58 7.76 1.10
C SER A 211 -13.64 6.88 0.26
N VAL A 212 -12.43 6.62 0.78
CA VAL A 212 -11.48 5.66 0.17
C VAL A 212 -12.01 4.22 0.22
N SER A 213 -12.99 3.93 1.09
CA SER A 213 -13.57 2.59 1.21
C SER A 213 -14.70 2.28 0.22
N ASP A 214 -15.21 3.27 -0.54
CA ASP A 214 -16.27 3.09 -1.54
C ASP A 214 -15.70 2.66 -2.91
#